data_AF-A0AA85AGJ7-F1
#
_entry.id   AF-A0AA85AGJ7-F1
#
_cell.length_a   1.000
_cell.length_b   1.000
_cell.length_c   1.000
_cell.angle_alpha   90.00
_cell.angle_beta   90.00
_cell.angle_gamma   90.00
#
_symmetry.space_group_name_H-M   'P 1'
#
loop_
_entity.id
_entity.type
_entity.pdbx_description
1 polymer ?
#
loop_
_entity_poly.entity_id
_entity_poly.type
_entity_poly.pdbx_seq_one_letter_code
_entity_poly.pdbx_strand_id
1 'polypeptide(L)'
;MIYDENNYPLNILQDSNNILKSIKQEKDILLACASRTPSVETARQLVHLNGWDKLFDHMEIYPNSKIVHFQTLQRKTKIPYNKMIFFDDLQWNIKEVKSLGVHSHHVPNGVHMGAFRKALKEYERFWSCK
;
A
#
# COMPACT_ATOMS: atom_id res chain seq x y z
N MET A 1 19.01 -7.92 11.89
CA MET A 1 18.91 -7.74 10.42
C MET A 1 18.16 -8.94 9.87
N ILE A 2 17.22 -8.72 8.95
CA ILE A 2 16.43 -9.78 8.31
C ILE A 2 17.12 -10.11 6.98
N TYR A 3 17.20 -11.39 6.61
CA TYR A 3 17.81 -11.85 5.36
C TYR A 3 16.78 -12.62 4.52
N ASP A 4 16.91 -12.57 3.20
CA ASP A 4 16.09 -13.40 2.29
C ASP A 4 16.63 -14.84 2.17
N GLU A 5 15.97 -15.66 1.36
CA GLU A 5 16.36 -17.06 1.11
C GLU A 5 17.74 -17.22 0.47
N ASN A 6 18.30 -16.16 -0.12
CA ASN A 6 19.62 -16.11 -0.75
C ASN A 6 20.66 -15.41 0.16
N ASN A 7 20.32 -15.15 1.43
CA ASN A 7 21.15 -14.48 2.41
C ASN A 7 21.48 -13.01 2.08
N TYR A 8 20.66 -12.36 1.24
CA TYR A 8 20.75 -10.90 1.05
C TYR A 8 20.04 -10.18 2.20
N PRO A 9 20.66 -9.12 2.77
CA PRO A 9 20.00 -8.33 3.80
C PRO A 9 18.76 -7.65 3.21
N LEU A 10 17.61 -7.92 3.81
CA LEU A 10 16.36 -7.23 3.52
C LEU A 10 16.43 -5.82 4.09
N ASN A 11 16.67 -4.86 3.19
CA ASN A 11 16.67 -3.44 3.52
C ASN A 11 15.23 -2.91 3.48
N ILE A 12 14.68 -2.65 4.66
CA ILE A 12 13.40 -1.96 4.79
C ILE A 12 13.63 -0.47 4.58
N LEU A 13 12.77 0.17 3.79
CA LEU A 13 12.80 1.62 3.62
C LEU A 13 12.60 2.31 4.97
N GLN A 14 13.57 3.15 5.35
CA GLN A 14 13.65 3.76 6.67
C GLN A 14 12.36 4.52 7.05
N ASP A 15 11.70 5.12 6.06
CA ASP A 15 10.48 5.91 6.25
C ASP A 15 9.21 5.06 6.46
N SER A 16 9.20 3.77 6.07
CA SER A 16 7.98 2.94 6.09
C SER A 16 7.33 2.88 7.47
N ASN A 17 8.14 2.71 8.52
CA ASN A 17 7.64 2.66 9.89
C ASN A 17 6.92 3.96 10.29
N ASN A 18 7.50 5.10 9.97
CA ASN A 18 6.93 6.40 10.34
C ASN A 18 5.66 6.69 9.56
N ILE A 19 5.64 6.38 8.25
CA ILE A 19 4.47 6.58 7.38
C ILE A 19 3.30 5.70 7.83
N LEU A 20 3.53 4.40 8.03
CA LEU A 20 2.44 3.48 8.41
C LEU A 20 1.87 3.85 9.78
N LYS A 21 2.74 4.22 10.75
CA LYS A 21 2.30 4.69 12.06
C LYS A 21 1.54 6.01 11.99
N SER A 22 1.98 6.98 11.17
CA SER A 22 1.28 8.25 11.05
C SER A 22 -0.11 8.06 10.44
N ILE A 23 -0.26 7.17 9.46
CA ILE A 23 -1.58 6.84 8.89
C ILE A 23 -2.47 6.19 9.96
N LYS A 24 -1.93 5.25 10.74
CA LYS A 24 -2.72 4.53 11.77
C LYS A 24 -3.21 5.42 12.92
N GLN A 25 -2.58 6.58 13.14
CA GLN A 25 -3.02 7.56 14.13
C GLN A 25 -4.27 8.33 13.68
N GLU A 26 -4.55 8.37 12.38
CA GLU A 26 -5.72 9.02 11.82
C GLU A 26 -6.95 8.11 11.97
N LYS A 27 -7.97 8.58 12.70
CA LYS A 27 -9.14 7.75 13.05
C LYS A 27 -10.02 7.37 11.86
N ASP A 28 -10.06 8.23 10.85
CA ASP A 28 -10.96 8.10 9.70
C ASP A 28 -10.26 7.57 8.45
N ILE A 29 -9.02 7.08 8.58
CA ILE A 29 -8.24 6.53 7.47
C ILE A 29 -7.97 5.06 7.74
N LEU A 30 -8.42 4.21 6.81
CA LEU A 30 -8.06 2.80 6.80
C LEU A 30 -6.76 2.59 6.04
N LEU A 31 -5.88 1.77 6.60
CA LEU A 31 -4.62 1.37 5.98
C LEU A 31 -4.71 -0.07 5.49
N ALA A 32 -4.43 -0.30 4.21
CA ALA A 32 -4.51 -1.63 3.61
C ALA A 32 -3.23 -2.03 2.85
N CYS A 33 -2.93 -3.33 2.85
CA CYS A 33 -1.89 -3.95 2.03
C CYS A 33 -2.53 -4.70 0.86
N ALA A 34 -1.98 -4.53 -0.35
CA ALA A 34 -2.33 -5.32 -1.52
C ALA A 34 -1.04 -5.85 -2.13
N SER A 35 -0.82 -7.17 -2.19
CA SER A 35 0.42 -7.77 -2.67
C SER A 35 0.15 -9.00 -3.52
N ARG A 36 0.83 -9.07 -4.67
CA ARG A 36 0.68 -10.14 -5.66
C ARG A 36 1.63 -11.33 -5.42
N THR A 37 2.38 -11.31 -4.32
CA THR A 37 3.40 -12.32 -4.07
C THR A 37 2.78 -13.72 -3.94
N PRO A 38 3.35 -14.74 -4.59
CA PRO A 38 2.98 -16.13 -4.32
C PRO A 38 3.46 -16.59 -2.94
N SER A 39 4.48 -15.95 -2.39
CA SER A 39 5.08 -16.24 -1.08
C SER A 39 4.29 -15.57 0.05
N VAL A 40 3.01 -15.93 0.18
CA VAL A 40 2.06 -15.31 1.12
C VAL A 40 2.54 -15.40 2.56
N GLU A 41 3.05 -16.56 2.97
CA GLU A 41 3.50 -16.82 4.33
C GLU A 41 4.72 -15.95 4.68
N THR A 42 5.73 -15.93 3.83
CA THR A 42 6.92 -15.07 3.99
C THR A 42 6.54 -13.60 4.09
N ALA A 43 5.63 -13.12 3.24
CA ALA A 43 5.17 -11.74 3.28
C ALA A 43 4.46 -11.41 4.61
N ARG A 44 3.62 -12.32 5.12
CA ARG A 44 2.97 -12.16 6.43
C ARG A 44 3.97 -12.16 7.58
N GLN A 45 4.97 -13.04 7.53
CA GLN A 45 6.04 -13.08 8.53
C GLN A 45 6.84 -11.78 8.55
N LEU A 46 7.19 -11.23 7.38
CA LEU A 46 7.88 -9.94 7.29
C LEU A 46 7.04 -8.80 7.86
N VAL A 47 5.74 -8.76 7.57
CA VAL A 47 4.82 -7.78 8.14
C VAL A 47 4.76 -7.91 9.67
N HIS A 48 4.68 -9.14 10.19
CA HIS A 48 4.62 -9.42 11.62
C HIS A 48 5.92 -9.06 12.36
N LEU A 49 7.08 -9.43 11.82
CA LEU A 49 8.40 -9.12 12.40
C LEU A 49 8.63 -7.60 12.53
N ASN A 50 8.00 -6.81 11.66
CA ASN A 50 8.04 -5.35 11.72
C ASN A 50 6.94 -4.73 12.58
N GLY A 51 6.03 -5.53 13.15
CA GLY A 51 4.87 -5.07 13.90
C GLY A 51 3.83 -4.33 13.05
N TRP A 52 3.87 -4.51 11.72
CA TRP A 52 2.96 -3.85 10.77
C TRP A 52 1.62 -4.55 10.65
N ASP A 53 1.54 -5.80 11.08
CA ASP A 53 0.30 -6.58 11.18
C ASP A 53 -0.76 -5.87 12.03
N LYS A 54 -0.33 -5.09 13.02
CA LYS A 54 -1.19 -4.25 13.87
C LYS A 54 -1.56 -2.90 13.26
N LEU A 55 -0.86 -2.49 12.19
CA LEU A 55 -1.08 -1.22 11.51
C LEU A 55 -2.09 -1.37 10.37
N PHE A 56 -1.99 -2.45 9.58
CA PHE A 56 -2.90 -2.71 8.48
C PHE A 56 -4.28 -3.19 8.96
N ASP A 57 -5.34 -2.49 8.58
CA ASP A 57 -6.74 -2.88 8.83
C ASP A 57 -7.17 -4.03 7.90
N HIS A 58 -6.61 -4.07 6.69
CA HIS A 58 -6.87 -5.09 5.69
C HIS A 58 -5.58 -5.52 4.97
N MET A 59 -5.44 -6.82 4.72
CA MET A 59 -4.32 -7.36 3.95
C MET A 59 -4.83 -8.33 2.89
N GLU A 60 -4.68 -7.95 1.63
CA GLU A 60 -4.91 -8.78 0.45
C GLU A 60 -3.54 -9.21 -0.09
N ILE A 61 -3.10 -10.45 0.21
CA ILE A 61 -1.78 -10.97 -0.17
C ILE A 61 -2.00 -12.32 -0.87
N TYR A 62 -1.98 -12.33 -2.21
CA TYR A 62 -2.12 -13.53 -3.04
C TYR A 62 -1.80 -13.23 -4.52
N PRO A 63 -1.39 -14.23 -5.33
CA PRO A 63 -1.04 -14.02 -6.73
C PRO A 63 -2.28 -13.79 -7.61
N ASN A 64 -2.67 -12.53 -7.79
CA ASN A 64 -3.77 -12.12 -8.69
C ASN A 64 -3.59 -10.67 -9.16
N SER A 65 -4.45 -10.17 -10.06
CA SER A 65 -4.45 -8.77 -10.50
C SER A 65 -4.77 -7.82 -9.35
N LYS A 66 -4.23 -6.60 -9.38
CA LYS A 66 -4.57 -5.59 -8.34
C LYS A 66 -6.04 -5.20 -8.43
N ILE A 67 -6.68 -5.40 -9.58
CA ILE A 67 -8.13 -5.23 -9.73
C ILE A 67 -8.88 -6.11 -8.72
N VAL A 68 -8.53 -7.41 -8.62
CA VAL A 68 -9.20 -8.34 -7.69
C VAL A 68 -8.95 -7.94 -6.23
N HIS A 69 -7.73 -7.49 -5.91
CA HIS A 69 -7.40 -6.99 -4.58
C HIS A 69 -8.27 -5.78 -4.21
N PHE A 70 -8.36 -4.80 -5.11
CA PHE A 70 -9.14 -3.58 -4.89
C PHE A 70 -10.66 -3.84 -4.85
N GLN A 71 -11.17 -4.78 -5.64
CA GLN A 71 -12.57 -5.22 -5.55
C GLN A 71 -12.87 -5.82 -4.16
N THR A 72 -11.95 -6.64 -3.63
CA THR A 72 -12.12 -7.20 -2.29
C THR A 72 -12.03 -6.13 -1.21
N LEU A 73 -11.06 -5.21 -1.32
CA LEU A 73 -10.94 -4.07 -0.40
C LEU A 73 -12.21 -3.21 -0.41
N GLN A 74 -12.70 -2.79 -1.58
CA GLN A 74 -13.94 -2.01 -1.71
C GLN A 74 -15.14 -2.75 -1.10
N ARG A 75 -15.25 -4.07 -1.31
CA ARG A 75 -16.33 -4.87 -0.74
C ARG A 75 -16.26 -4.93 0.80
N LYS A 76 -15.06 -5.00 1.38
CA LYS A 76 -14.83 -5.05 2.84
C LYS A 76 -15.02 -3.69 3.50
N THR A 77 -14.46 -2.64 2.92
CA THR A 77 -14.45 -1.28 3.51
C THR A 77 -15.67 -0.46 3.14
N LYS A 78 -16.34 -0.80 2.04
CA LYS A 78 -17.39 0.01 1.39
C LYS A 78 -16.92 1.40 0.94
N ILE A 79 -15.61 1.65 0.92
CA ILE A 79 -15.04 2.92 0.48
C ILE A 79 -15.08 2.96 -1.06
N PRO A 80 -15.60 4.03 -1.68
CA PRO A 80 -15.52 4.25 -3.13
C PRO A 80 -14.07 4.37 -3.62
N TYR A 81 -13.77 3.89 -4.82
CA TYR A 81 -12.40 3.94 -5.38
C TYR A 81 -11.82 5.35 -5.47
N ASN A 82 -12.64 6.35 -5.79
CA ASN A 82 -12.22 7.76 -5.82
C ASN A 82 -11.87 8.36 -4.45
N LYS A 83 -12.10 7.62 -3.36
CA LYS A 83 -11.68 7.97 -2.00
C LYS A 83 -10.46 7.17 -1.53
N MET A 84 -9.81 6.43 -2.44
CA MET A 84 -8.62 5.63 -2.14
C MET A 84 -7.37 6.26 -2.75
N ILE A 85 -6.26 6.15 -2.02
CA ILE A 85 -4.91 6.43 -2.51
C ILE A 85 -4.09 5.14 -2.51
N PHE A 86 -3.28 4.94 -3.54
CA PHE A 86 -2.52 3.72 -3.76
C PHE A 86 -1.09 4.02 -4.21
N PHE A 87 -0.14 3.27 -3.67
CA PHE A 87 1.29 3.37 -3.98
C PHE A 87 1.80 2.00 -4.40
N ASP A 88 2.52 1.94 -5.52
CA ASP A 88 3.13 0.71 -6.03
C ASP A 88 4.34 1.07 -6.89
N ASP A 89 5.37 0.22 -6.85
CA ASP A 89 6.60 0.35 -7.63
C ASP A 89 6.44 -0.16 -9.07
N LEU A 90 5.41 -0.97 -9.33
CA LEU A 90 5.18 -1.53 -10.65
C LEU A 90 4.15 -0.71 -11.43
N GLN A 91 4.61 -0.05 -12.50
CA GLN A 91 3.79 0.84 -13.33
C GLN A 91 2.51 0.18 -13.89
N TRP A 92 2.54 -1.14 -14.13
CA TRP A 92 1.38 -1.87 -14.63
C TRP A 92 0.30 -2.06 -13.57
N ASN A 93 0.67 -2.29 -12.30
CA ASN A 93 -0.27 -2.29 -11.17
C ASN A 93 -0.93 -0.91 -11.02
N ILE A 94 -0.15 0.18 -11.19
CA ILE A 94 -0.68 1.55 -11.17
C ILE A 94 -1.71 1.75 -12.28
N LYS A 95 -1.46 1.28 -13.51
CA LYS A 95 -2.43 1.37 -14.61
C LYS A 95 -3.71 0.59 -14.32
N GLU A 96 -3.59 -0.65 -13.84
CA GLU A 96 -4.74 -1.49 -13.45
C GLU A 96 -5.63 -0.76 -12.43
N VAL A 97 -5.04 -0.29 -11.34
CA VAL A 97 -5.79 0.30 -10.22
C VAL A 97 -6.34 1.69 -10.56
N LYS A 98 -5.58 2.48 -11.34
CA LYS A 98 -6.05 3.77 -11.85
C LYS A 98 -7.29 3.64 -12.73
N SER A 99 -7.45 2.53 -13.47
CA SER A 99 -8.65 2.29 -14.29
C SER A 99 -9.94 2.17 -13.46
N LEU A 100 -9.83 1.85 -12.16
CA LEU A 100 -10.96 1.81 -11.21
C LEU A 100 -11.31 3.19 -10.63
N GLY A 101 -10.52 4.23 -10.91
CA GLY A 101 -10.70 5.59 -10.38
C GLY A 101 -9.95 5.86 -9.07
N VAL A 102 -9.01 5.00 -8.68
CA VAL A 102 -8.15 5.16 -7.49
C VAL A 102 -6.99 6.12 -7.77
N HIS A 103 -6.63 6.95 -6.78
CA HIS A 103 -5.46 7.83 -6.82
C HIS A 103 -4.16 7.04 -6.71
N SER A 104 -3.60 6.67 -7.85
CA SER A 104 -2.48 5.74 -7.92
C SER A 104 -1.17 6.47 -8.23
N HIS A 105 -0.16 6.29 -7.39
CA HIS A 105 1.16 6.91 -7.50
C HIS A 105 2.25 5.86 -7.72
N HIS A 106 2.97 6.00 -8.83
CA HIS A 106 4.12 5.15 -9.15
C HIS A 106 5.34 5.55 -8.30
N VAL A 107 5.87 4.60 -7.54
CA VAL A 107 6.98 4.80 -6.60
C VAL A 107 8.09 3.76 -6.85
N PRO A 108 8.85 3.87 -7.96
CA PRO A 108 9.84 2.85 -8.35
C PRO A 108 10.96 2.64 -7.34
N ASN A 109 11.21 3.64 -6.47
CA ASN A 109 12.19 3.57 -5.38
C ASN A 109 11.52 3.42 -4.00
N GLY A 110 10.26 2.97 -3.99
CA GLY A 110 9.42 2.83 -2.81
C GLY A 110 8.92 4.14 -2.22
N VAL A 111 8.13 4.01 -1.14
CA VAL A 111 7.44 5.14 -0.51
C VAL A 111 8.33 5.79 0.55
N HIS A 112 9.04 6.84 0.16
CA HIS A 112 9.73 7.76 1.08
C HIS A 112 8.84 8.96 1.42
N MET A 113 9.17 9.69 2.50
CA MET A 113 8.36 10.80 3.02
C MET A 113 8.08 11.89 1.97
N GLY A 114 9.04 12.17 1.10
CA GLY A 114 8.87 13.12 -0.01
C GLY A 114 7.80 12.68 -1.01
N ALA A 115 7.84 11.43 -1.46
CA ALA A 115 6.84 10.87 -2.37
C ALA A 115 5.45 10.81 -1.72
N PHE A 116 5.39 10.40 -0.45
CA PHE A 116 4.17 10.34 0.33
C PHE A 116 3.49 11.71 0.46
N ARG A 117 4.23 12.74 0.89
CA ARG A 117 3.71 14.11 1.03
C ARG A 117 3.26 14.70 -0.30
N LYS A 118 3.99 14.43 -1.38
CA LYS A 118 3.61 14.87 -2.73
C LYS A 118 2.27 14.26 -3.14
N ALA A 119 2.11 12.96 -2.96
CA ALA A 119 0.89 12.24 -3.30
C ALA A 119 -0.33 12.75 -2.52
N LEU A 120 -0.18 13.02 -1.22
CA LEU A 120 -1.26 13.61 -0.41
C LEU A 120 -1.70 14.99 -0.92
N LYS A 121 -0.76 15.86 -1.30
CA LYS A 121 -1.07 17.17 -1.90
C LYS A 121 -1.79 17.05 -3.24
N GLU A 122 -1.40 16.07 -4.06
CA GLU A 122 -2.06 15.79 -5.34
C GLU A 122 -3.47 15.24 -5.12
N TYR A 123 -3.67 14.38 -4.12
CA TYR A 123 -4.96 13.86 -3.71
C TYR A 123 -5.92 14.96 -3.22
N GLU A 124 -5.44 15.86 -2.36
CA GLU A 124 -6.21 17.01 -1.87
C GLU A 124 -6.72 17.90 -3.02
N ARG A 125 -5.85 18.21 -3.98
CA ARG A 125 -6.24 18.97 -5.18
C ARG A 125 -7.27 18.26 -6.04
N PHE A 126 -7.14 16.94 -6.18
CA PHE A 126 -8.13 16.16 -6.92
C PHE A 126 -9.50 16.20 -6.24
N TRP A 127 -9.54 16.10 -4.92
CA TRP A 127 -10.78 16.15 -4.16
C TRP A 127 -11.47 17.52 -4.28
N SER A 128 -10.70 18.61 -4.18
CA SER A 128 -11.23 19.98 -4.27
C SER A 128 -11.80 20.37 -5.65
N CYS A 129 -11.55 19.57 -6.69
CA CYS A 129 -12.06 19.79 -8.05
C CYS A 129 -13.31 18.94 -8.39
N LYS A 130 -13.86 18.20 -7.44
CA LYS A 130 -15.09 17.41 -7.59
C LYS A 130 -16.19 17.92 -6.66
#